data_AF-A0A1G5PHN4-F1
#
_entry.id   AF-A0A1G5PHN4-F1
#
_cell.length_a   1.000
_cell.length_b   1.000
_cell.length_c   1.000
_cell.angle_alpha   90.00
_cell.angle_beta   90.00
_cell.angle_gamma   90.00
#
_symmetry.space_group_name_H-M   'P 1'
#
loop_
_entity.id
_entity.type
_entity.pdbx_description
1 polymer ?
#
loop_
_entity_poly.entity_id
_entity_poly.type
_entity_poly.pdbx_seq_one_letter_code
_entity_poly.pdbx_strand_id
1 'polypeptide(L)'
;MPDMNNLNMNLSAVRPPIAFAAKNARFVSNFPQGSDELWMADLKACRHDVQCEVFEDILFVESNGTAFIYGIEFEDGCPKGLKPELALKQQSFIQFLRDETRRDNDALGLAALIFTGHEYSTEGKATAAYIAARNTSLVMGVGYRNNDGKYELIGIDPEEDSWLESARSILPFDELCHPG
;
A
#
# COMPACT_ATOMS: atom_id res chain seq x y z
N MET A 1 11.76 30.93 -6.47
CA MET A 1 12.19 29.54 -6.73
C MET A 1 12.99 29.11 -5.52
N PRO A 2 12.59 28.05 -4.79
CA PRO A 2 13.43 27.51 -3.74
C PRO A 2 14.71 26.95 -4.37
N ASP A 3 15.86 27.24 -3.76
CA ASP A 3 17.15 26.71 -4.17
C ASP A 3 17.12 25.18 -4.11
N MET A 4 17.17 24.52 -5.27
CA MET A 4 17.21 23.05 -5.35
C MET A 4 18.48 22.44 -4.73
N ASN A 5 19.48 23.26 -4.40
CA ASN A 5 20.76 22.85 -3.80
C ASN A 5 20.65 22.38 -2.34
N ASN A 6 19.51 22.55 -1.67
CA ASN A 6 19.32 22.15 -0.26
C ASN A 6 18.49 20.86 -0.07
N LEU A 7 18.12 20.17 -1.16
CA LEU A 7 17.46 18.87 -1.06
C LEU A 7 18.53 17.82 -0.77
N ASN A 8 18.67 17.42 0.50
CA ASN A 8 19.60 16.39 0.95
C ASN A 8 19.15 14.98 0.48
N MET A 9 19.07 14.79 -0.84
CA MET A 9 18.78 13.51 -1.49
C MET A 9 20.05 12.68 -1.52
N ASN A 10 19.94 11.41 -1.14
CA ASN A 10 21.02 10.47 -1.35
C ASN A 10 20.92 9.86 -2.75
N LEU A 11 21.48 10.56 -3.75
CA LEU A 11 21.37 10.19 -5.17
C LEU A 11 21.85 8.76 -5.49
N SER A 12 22.76 8.18 -4.71
CA SER A 12 23.21 6.79 -4.89
C SER A 12 22.26 5.75 -4.28
N ALA A 13 21.34 6.18 -3.42
CA ALA A 13 20.29 5.37 -2.80
C ALA A 13 18.93 5.55 -3.47
N VAL A 14 18.72 6.60 -4.28
CA VAL A 14 17.50 6.78 -5.07
C VAL A 14 17.38 5.64 -6.07
N ARG A 15 16.40 4.78 -5.85
CA ARG A 15 16.00 3.70 -6.75
C ARG A 15 14.58 3.96 -7.26
N PRO A 16 14.17 3.33 -8.37
CA PRO A 16 12.76 3.30 -8.73
C PRO A 16 11.91 2.87 -7.52
N PRO A 17 10.76 3.54 -7.30
CA PRO A 17 9.86 3.17 -6.22
C PRO A 17 9.37 1.73 -6.42
N ILE A 18 9.05 1.06 -5.31
CA ILE A 18 8.46 -0.28 -5.37
C ILE A 18 7.11 -0.24 -6.11
N ALA A 19 6.89 -1.23 -6.97
CA ALA A 19 5.66 -1.45 -7.72
C ALA A 19 4.86 -2.60 -7.12
N PHE A 20 3.53 -2.49 -7.20
CA PHE A 20 2.60 -3.51 -6.72
C PHE A 20 1.65 -3.94 -7.83
N ALA A 21 1.39 -5.24 -7.91
CA ALA A 21 0.32 -5.82 -8.70
C ALA A 21 -0.49 -6.79 -7.84
N ALA A 22 -1.79 -6.88 -8.07
CA ALA A 22 -2.68 -7.80 -7.37
C ALA A 22 -3.34 -8.78 -8.34
N LYS A 23 -3.71 -9.97 -7.83
CA LYS A 23 -4.58 -10.91 -8.55
C LYS A 23 -5.44 -11.72 -7.58
N ASN A 24 -6.33 -12.55 -8.14
CA ASN A 24 -7.17 -13.48 -7.37
C ASN A 24 -8.03 -12.80 -6.28
N ALA A 25 -8.44 -11.56 -6.53
CA ALA A 25 -9.30 -10.80 -5.63
C ALA A 25 -10.66 -11.49 -5.50
N ARG A 26 -11.01 -11.91 -4.29
CA ARG A 26 -12.22 -12.70 -4.02
C ARG A 26 -12.84 -12.38 -2.68
N PHE A 27 -14.16 -12.43 -2.65
CA PHE A 27 -14.96 -12.30 -1.44
C PHE A 27 -14.74 -13.52 -0.53
N VAL A 28 -14.57 -13.27 0.76
CA VAL A 28 -14.40 -14.33 1.78
C VAL A 28 -15.67 -14.49 2.60
N SER A 29 -16.14 -13.40 3.22
CA SER A 29 -17.29 -13.41 4.12
C SER A 29 -17.75 -12.00 4.48
N ASN A 30 -18.98 -11.85 4.96
CA ASN A 30 -19.42 -10.64 5.64
C ASN A 30 -18.97 -10.66 7.11
N PHE A 31 -18.70 -9.48 7.68
CA PHE A 31 -18.50 -9.36 9.12
C PHE A 31 -19.83 -9.54 9.88
N PRO A 32 -19.82 -10.15 11.08
CA PRO A 32 -21.07 -10.49 11.80
C PRO A 32 -21.95 -9.29 12.20
N GLN A 33 -21.37 -8.09 12.29
CA GLN A 33 -22.04 -6.91 12.87
C GLN A 33 -22.32 -5.78 11.86
N GLY A 34 -22.20 -6.02 10.56
CA GLY A 34 -22.40 -4.95 9.58
C GLY A 34 -22.45 -5.40 8.14
N SER A 35 -22.45 -4.41 7.25
CA SER A 35 -22.31 -4.59 5.80
C SER A 35 -20.86 -4.66 5.34
N ASP A 36 -19.91 -4.71 6.28
CA ASP A 36 -18.50 -4.79 5.96
C ASP A 36 -18.19 -6.16 5.38
N GLU A 37 -17.42 -6.16 4.30
CA GLU A 37 -17.06 -7.36 3.56
C GLU A 37 -15.57 -7.64 3.76
N LEU A 38 -15.26 -8.89 4.06
CA LEU A 38 -13.89 -9.40 4.06
C LEU A 38 -13.57 -9.93 2.67
N TRP A 39 -12.51 -9.38 2.09
CA TRP A 39 -11.96 -9.75 0.80
C TRP A 39 -10.53 -10.24 0.95
N MET A 40 -10.04 -10.93 -0.08
CA MET A 40 -8.71 -11.50 -0.11
C MET A 40 -8.12 -11.38 -1.52
N ALA A 41 -6.83 -11.08 -1.62
CA ALA A 41 -6.10 -11.06 -2.89
C ALA A 41 -4.62 -11.43 -2.67
N ASP A 42 -3.97 -11.89 -3.74
CA ASP A 42 -2.53 -12.05 -3.76
C ASP A 42 -1.90 -10.74 -4.21
N LEU A 43 -0.86 -10.29 -3.52
CA LEU A 43 -0.07 -9.12 -3.89
C LEU A 43 1.36 -9.51 -4.25
N LYS A 44 1.87 -8.92 -5.32
CA LYS A 44 3.28 -9.00 -5.69
C LYS A 44 3.89 -7.62 -5.56
N ALA A 45 4.97 -7.53 -4.79
CA ALA A 45 5.76 -6.32 -4.61
C ALA A 45 7.10 -6.48 -5.33
N CYS A 46 7.42 -5.56 -6.23
CA CYS A 46 8.65 -5.60 -7.02
C CYS A 46 9.41 -4.28 -6.93
N ARG A 47 10.66 -4.36 -6.49
CA ARG A 47 11.62 -3.27 -6.61
C ARG A 47 12.69 -3.71 -7.60
N HIS A 48 12.81 -2.96 -8.70
CA HIS A 48 13.72 -3.26 -9.79
C HIS A 48 15.15 -3.52 -9.28
N ASP A 49 15.76 -4.62 -9.74
CA ASP A 49 17.11 -5.08 -9.35
C ASP A 49 17.37 -5.30 -7.85
N VAL A 50 16.31 -5.39 -7.03
CA VAL A 50 16.45 -5.61 -5.58
C VAL A 50 15.70 -6.86 -5.14
N GLN A 51 14.38 -6.85 -5.33
CA GLN A 51 13.52 -7.88 -4.74
C GLN A 51 12.20 -8.01 -5.52
N CYS A 52 11.68 -9.23 -5.53
CA CYS A 52 10.35 -9.56 -6.01
C CYS A 52 9.75 -10.51 -4.97
N GLU A 53 8.72 -10.06 -4.25
CA GLU A 53 8.09 -10.82 -3.17
C GLU A 53 6.60 -10.98 -3.44
N VAL A 54 6.08 -12.17 -3.16
CA VAL A 54 4.66 -12.49 -3.29
C VAL A 54 4.07 -12.70 -1.90
N PHE A 55 3.02 -11.95 -1.63
CA PHE A 55 2.20 -12.04 -0.44
C PHE A 55 0.85 -12.64 -0.82
N GLU A 56 0.69 -13.94 -0.57
CA GLU A 56 -0.55 -14.65 -0.87
C GLU A 56 -1.62 -14.31 0.16
N ASP A 57 -2.90 -14.38 -0.24
CA ASP A 57 -4.05 -14.30 0.66
C ASP A 57 -4.05 -13.09 1.63
N ILE A 58 -3.62 -11.92 1.15
CA ILE A 58 -3.70 -10.67 1.91
C ILE A 58 -5.17 -10.27 2.05
N LEU A 59 -5.56 -9.92 3.26
CA LEU A 59 -6.93 -9.58 3.60
C LEU A 59 -7.20 -8.08 3.45
N PHE A 60 -8.36 -7.78 2.86
CA PHE A 60 -8.89 -6.43 2.68
C PHE A 60 -10.27 -6.35 3.29
N VAL A 61 -10.63 -5.17 3.78
CA VAL A 61 -12.00 -4.85 4.20
C VAL A 61 -12.58 -3.87 3.19
N GLU A 62 -13.75 -4.19 2.65
CA GLU A 62 -14.59 -3.24 1.91
C GLU A 62 -15.73 -2.79 2.85
N SER A 63 -15.78 -1.50 3.17
CA SER A 63 -16.77 -0.91 4.07
C SER A 63 -17.21 0.45 3.56
N ASN A 64 -18.51 0.67 3.40
CA ASN A 64 -19.12 1.95 3.02
C ASN A 64 -18.44 2.62 1.80
N GLY A 65 -18.10 1.83 0.77
CA GLY A 65 -17.44 2.34 -0.44
C GLY A 65 -15.93 2.58 -0.30
N THR A 66 -15.32 2.17 0.80
CA THR A 66 -13.87 2.25 1.05
C THR A 66 -13.25 0.85 1.10
N ALA A 67 -12.11 0.65 0.44
CA ALA A 67 -11.29 -0.54 0.57
C ALA A 67 -10.01 -0.24 1.35
N PHE A 68 -9.63 -1.09 2.29
CA PHE A 68 -8.37 -0.96 3.05
C PHE A 68 -7.81 -2.33 3.44
N ILE A 69 -6.50 -2.40 3.67
CA ILE A 69 -5.82 -3.62 4.13
C ILE A 69 -6.26 -3.92 5.56
N TYR A 70 -6.74 -5.13 5.84
CA TYR A 70 -7.23 -5.45 7.18
C TYR A 70 -6.08 -5.41 8.20
N GLY A 71 -6.21 -4.58 9.24
CA GLY A 71 -5.18 -4.33 10.24
C GLY A 71 -4.55 -2.94 10.12
N ILE A 72 -4.67 -2.27 8.96
CA ILE A 72 -4.11 -0.94 8.74
C ILE A 72 -4.77 0.13 9.61
N GLU A 73 -5.96 -0.13 10.13
CA GLU A 73 -6.64 0.73 11.10
C GLU A 73 -5.92 0.78 12.46
N PHE A 74 -5.02 -0.17 12.73
CA PHE A 74 -4.26 -0.24 13.98
C PHE A 74 -2.81 0.20 13.79
N GLU A 75 -2.30 0.96 14.75
CA GLU A 75 -0.92 1.46 14.75
C GLU A 75 0.11 0.33 14.75
N ASP A 76 -0.17 -0.79 15.41
CA ASP A 76 0.67 -2.00 15.39
C ASP A 76 0.48 -2.86 14.14
N GLY A 77 -0.50 -2.53 13.29
CA GLY A 77 -0.84 -3.29 12.07
C GLY A 77 -1.50 -4.64 12.33
N CYS A 78 -1.92 -4.95 13.57
CA CYS A 78 -2.39 -6.28 13.94
C CYS A 78 -3.93 -6.38 13.97
N PRO A 79 -4.57 -7.16 13.07
CA PRO A 79 -6.02 -7.32 13.06
C PRO A 79 -6.54 -8.05 14.30
N LYS A 80 -7.47 -7.43 15.05
CA LYS A 80 -7.98 -7.96 16.33
C LYS A 80 -9.02 -9.09 16.21
N GLY A 81 -9.51 -9.37 15.00
CA GLY A 81 -10.57 -10.35 14.74
C GLY A 81 -10.11 -11.67 14.12
N LEU A 82 -8.81 -11.83 13.85
CA LEU A 82 -8.28 -12.98 13.13
C LEU A 82 -7.65 -14.02 14.07
N LYS A 83 -7.52 -15.25 13.58
CA LYS A 83 -6.65 -16.25 14.21
C LYS A 83 -5.22 -15.69 14.29
N PRO A 84 -4.45 -15.95 15.36
CA PRO A 84 -3.13 -15.36 15.58
C PRO A 84 -2.17 -15.49 14.39
N GLU A 85 -2.16 -16.63 13.70
CA GLU A 85 -1.30 -16.86 12.53
C GLU A 85 -1.64 -15.93 11.35
N LEU A 86 -2.93 -15.70 11.09
CA LEU A 86 -3.39 -14.79 10.04
C LEU A 86 -3.18 -13.33 10.43
N ALA A 87 -3.41 -13.00 11.71
CA ALA A 87 -3.14 -11.67 12.23
C ALA A 87 -1.65 -11.31 12.10
N LEU A 88 -0.76 -12.24 12.44
CA LEU A 88 0.68 -12.08 12.30
C LEU A 88 1.09 -11.92 10.83
N LYS A 89 0.52 -12.72 9.92
CA LYS A 89 0.76 -12.59 8.48
C LYS A 89 0.38 -11.21 7.95
N GLN A 90 -0.80 -10.71 8.31
CA GLN A 90 -1.24 -9.35 7.96
C GLN A 90 -0.34 -8.27 8.56
N GLN A 91 0.03 -8.42 9.83
CA GLN A 91 0.92 -7.50 10.51
C GLN A 91 2.29 -7.43 9.82
N SER A 92 2.87 -8.58 9.44
CA SER A 92 4.13 -8.63 8.69
C SER A 92 4.03 -7.94 7.34
N PHE A 93 2.92 -8.13 6.61
CA PHE A 93 2.69 -7.44 5.35
C PHE A 93 2.56 -5.92 5.53
N ILE A 94 1.77 -5.45 6.50
CA ILE A 94 1.65 -4.02 6.82
C ILE A 94 3.00 -3.43 7.24
N GLN A 95 3.79 -4.16 8.03
CA GLN A 95 5.13 -3.73 8.42
C GLN A 95 6.06 -3.60 7.21
N PHE A 96 6.00 -4.55 6.26
CA PHE A 96 6.75 -4.48 5.01
C PHE A 96 6.42 -3.19 4.24
N LEU A 97 5.15 -2.84 4.09
CA LEU A 97 4.74 -1.59 3.43
C LEU A 97 5.36 -0.38 4.13
N ARG A 98 5.17 -0.27 5.44
CA ARG A 98 5.70 0.84 6.24
C ARG A 98 7.23 0.97 6.13
N ASP A 99 7.94 -0.15 6.04
CA ASP A 99 9.39 -0.18 5.88
C ASP A 99 9.82 0.25 4.47
N GLU A 100 9.07 -0.11 3.42
CA GLU A 100 9.33 0.36 2.06
C GLU A 100 9.00 1.85 1.89
N THR A 101 7.91 2.34 2.52
CA THR A 101 7.61 3.78 2.58
C THR A 101 8.73 4.55 3.28
N ARG A 102 9.23 4.04 4.42
CA ARG A 102 10.38 4.63 5.12
C ARG A 102 11.64 4.63 4.26
N ARG A 103 11.91 3.52 3.57
CA ARG A 103 13.07 3.39 2.66
C ARG A 103 13.04 4.43 1.53
N ASP A 104 11.87 4.66 0.93
CA ASP A 104 11.71 5.68 -0.11
C ASP A 104 11.92 7.09 0.47
N ASN A 105 11.37 7.37 1.66
CA ASN A 105 11.56 8.66 2.34
C ASN A 105 13.02 8.90 2.76
N ASP A 106 13.71 7.88 3.28
CA ASP A 106 15.13 7.97 3.66
C ASP A 106 16.03 8.25 2.44
N ALA A 107 15.69 7.68 1.27
CA ALA A 107 16.43 7.93 0.03
C ALA A 107 16.22 9.36 -0.51
N LEU A 108 14.98 9.86 -0.42
CA LEU A 108 14.60 11.20 -0.88
C LEU A 108 14.97 12.32 0.10
N GLY A 109 15.10 12.01 1.39
CA GLY A 109 15.32 13.00 2.44
C GLY A 109 14.25 14.10 2.39
N LEU A 110 14.68 15.36 2.44
CA LEU A 110 13.77 16.52 2.39
C LEU A 110 12.95 16.62 1.10
N ALA A 111 13.38 15.97 0.01
CA ALA A 111 12.61 15.95 -1.23
C ALA A 111 11.29 15.16 -1.11
N ALA A 112 11.19 14.23 -0.15
CA ALA A 112 9.96 13.49 0.09
C ALA A 112 8.77 14.43 0.40
N LEU A 113 9.04 15.54 1.11
CA LEU A 113 8.02 16.53 1.52
C LEU A 113 7.36 17.27 0.34
N ILE A 114 7.91 17.17 -0.87
CA ILE A 114 7.33 17.72 -2.09
C ILE A 114 6.17 16.84 -2.58
N PHE A 115 6.20 15.54 -2.26
CA PHE A 115 5.23 14.57 -2.74
C PHE A 115 4.12 14.36 -1.71
N THR A 116 2.90 14.71 -2.10
CA THR A 116 1.69 14.36 -1.35
C THR A 116 1.63 12.84 -1.17
N GLY A 117 1.34 12.38 0.05
CA GLY A 117 1.23 10.96 0.36
C GLY A 117 2.54 10.20 0.51
N HIS A 118 3.70 10.87 0.58
CA HIS A 118 4.98 10.21 0.88
C HIS A 118 4.96 9.44 2.22
N GLU A 119 4.08 9.80 3.17
CA GLU A 119 3.95 9.15 4.48
C GLU A 119 3.23 7.80 4.42
N TYR A 120 2.51 7.50 3.33
CA TYR A 120 1.71 6.29 3.14
C TYR A 120 1.84 5.69 1.73
N SER A 121 2.92 6.02 1.02
CA SER A 121 3.05 5.77 -0.42
C SER A 121 2.83 4.31 -0.80
N THR A 122 3.43 3.37 -0.05
CA THR A 122 3.34 1.95 -0.41
C THR A 122 2.05 1.30 0.09
N GLU A 123 1.51 1.77 1.21
CA GLU A 123 0.17 1.42 1.70
C GLU A 123 -0.90 1.81 0.66
N GLY A 124 -0.78 3.02 0.10
CA GLY A 124 -1.60 3.50 -1.00
C GLY A 124 -1.44 2.64 -2.25
N LYS A 125 -0.21 2.40 -2.72
CA LYS A 125 0.03 1.55 -3.92
C LYS A 125 -0.54 0.15 -3.79
N ALA A 126 -0.35 -0.51 -2.64
CA ALA A 126 -0.86 -1.85 -2.40
C ALA A 126 -2.40 -1.89 -2.44
N THR A 127 -3.05 -0.89 -1.82
CA THR A 127 -4.51 -0.76 -1.82
C THR A 127 -5.04 -0.43 -3.23
N ALA A 128 -4.37 0.45 -3.97
CA ALA A 128 -4.70 0.78 -5.35
C ALA A 128 -4.58 -0.44 -6.28
N ALA A 129 -3.52 -1.25 -6.11
CA ALA A 129 -3.33 -2.48 -6.87
C ALA A 129 -4.47 -3.48 -6.61
N TYR A 130 -4.92 -3.62 -5.36
CA TYR A 130 -6.10 -4.41 -5.02
C TYR A 130 -7.37 -3.89 -5.71
N ILE A 131 -7.65 -2.59 -5.63
CA ILE A 131 -8.83 -1.97 -6.26
C ILE A 131 -8.80 -2.15 -7.78
N ALA A 132 -7.62 -2.01 -8.39
CA ALA A 132 -7.42 -2.26 -9.82
C ALA A 132 -7.75 -3.72 -10.18
N ALA A 133 -7.26 -4.70 -9.41
CA ALA A 133 -7.57 -6.12 -9.64
C ALA A 133 -9.04 -6.47 -9.37
N ARG A 134 -9.70 -5.77 -8.44
CA ARG A 134 -11.15 -5.87 -8.21
C ARG A 134 -11.98 -5.26 -9.34
N ASN A 135 -11.36 -4.44 -10.20
CA ASN A 135 -12.01 -3.68 -11.26
C ASN A 135 -13.25 -2.90 -10.76
N THR A 136 -13.06 -2.18 -9.65
CA THR A 136 -14.10 -1.41 -8.97
C THR A 136 -13.64 0.02 -8.73
N SER A 137 -14.55 0.88 -8.26
CA SER A 137 -14.28 2.27 -7.89
C SER A 137 -14.58 2.43 -6.41
N LEU A 138 -13.57 2.20 -5.56
CA LEU A 138 -13.66 2.30 -4.10
C LEU A 138 -12.66 3.35 -3.61
N VAL A 139 -13.03 4.10 -2.58
CA VAL A 139 -12.10 4.97 -1.85
C VAL A 139 -10.98 4.12 -1.25
N MET A 140 -9.75 4.59 -1.33
CA MET A 140 -8.59 3.95 -0.69
C MET A 140 -8.51 4.38 0.78
N GLY A 141 -8.72 3.45 1.71
CA GLY A 141 -8.44 3.68 3.12
C GLY A 141 -6.98 3.35 3.43
N VAL A 142 -6.26 4.30 4.03
CA VAL A 142 -4.87 4.10 4.47
C VAL A 142 -4.71 4.52 5.93
N GLY A 143 -3.79 3.85 6.62
CA GLY A 143 -3.41 4.17 7.98
C GLY A 143 -1.89 4.32 8.09
N TYR A 144 -1.44 5.44 8.65
CA TYR A 144 -0.03 5.80 8.67
C TYR A 144 0.32 6.70 9.85
N ARG A 145 1.61 6.81 10.16
CA ARG A 145 2.11 7.78 11.13
C ARG A 145 2.56 9.04 10.39
N ASN A 146 1.96 10.17 10.72
CA ASN A 146 2.33 11.44 10.12
C ASN A 146 3.64 12.01 10.70
N ASN A 147 4.11 13.12 10.12
CA ASN A 147 5.35 13.80 10.52
C ASN A 147 5.34 14.33 11.97
N ASP A 148 4.16 14.53 12.57
CA ASP A 148 4.01 14.87 14.00
C ASP A 148 4.08 13.63 14.92
N GLY A 149 4.26 12.44 14.35
CA GLY A 149 4.33 11.18 15.06
C GLY A 149 2.97 10.58 15.43
N LYS A 150 1.86 11.19 14.98
CA LYS A 150 0.49 10.75 15.27
C LYS A 150 0.04 9.72 14.23
N TYR A 151 -0.68 8.69 14.68
CA TYR A 151 -1.32 7.74 13.79
C TYR A 151 -2.64 8.30 13.25
N GLU A 152 -2.79 8.30 11.92
CA GLU A 152 -3.95 8.84 11.23
C GLU A 152 -4.52 7.82 10.24
N LEU A 153 -5.84 7.89 10.08
CA LEU A 153 -6.62 7.09 9.13
C LEU A 153 -7.33 8.05 8.19
N ILE A 154 -7.10 7.90 6.89
CA ILE A 154 -7.70 8.77 5.88
C ILE A 154 -8.30 7.92 4.75
N GLY A 155 -9.36 8.45 4.14
CA GLY A 155 -9.86 7.98 2.86
C GLY A 155 -9.31 8.87 1.74
N ILE A 156 -8.87 8.24 0.66
CA ILE A 156 -8.28 8.90 -0.52
C ILE A 156 -9.12 8.49 -1.72
N ASP A 157 -9.58 9.45 -2.52
CA ASP A 157 -10.18 9.12 -3.80
C ASP A 157 -9.06 8.52 -4.70
N PRO A 158 -9.19 7.28 -5.18
CA PRO A 158 -8.14 6.63 -5.95
C PRO A 158 -7.93 7.28 -7.34
N GLU A 159 -8.87 8.11 -7.81
CA GLU A 159 -8.73 8.90 -9.04
C GLU A 159 -8.00 10.22 -8.77
N GLU A 160 -8.02 10.75 -7.54
CA GLU A 160 -7.17 11.87 -7.13
C GLU A 160 -5.69 11.42 -7.11
N ASP A 161 -4.78 12.31 -7.52
CA ASP A 161 -3.35 12.03 -7.64
C ASP A 161 -2.98 10.78 -8.49
N SER A 162 -3.91 10.30 -9.33
CA SER A 162 -3.70 9.23 -10.32
C SER A 162 -3.26 7.88 -9.72
N TRP A 163 -3.66 7.55 -8.48
CA TRP A 163 -3.30 6.29 -7.82
C TRP A 163 -3.77 5.06 -8.61
N LEU A 164 -5.02 5.07 -9.06
CA LEU A 164 -5.62 3.94 -9.78
C LEU A 164 -5.08 3.80 -11.20
N GLU A 165 -4.89 4.93 -11.90
CA GLU A 165 -4.23 4.95 -13.21
C GLU A 165 -2.80 4.39 -13.10
N SER A 166 -2.05 4.84 -12.10
CA SER A 166 -0.71 4.34 -11.82
C SER A 166 -0.72 2.83 -11.57
N ALA A 167 -1.62 2.33 -10.72
CA ALA A 167 -1.76 0.90 -10.45
C ALA A 167 -2.12 0.08 -11.71
N ARG A 168 -2.99 0.61 -12.59
CA ARG A 168 -3.36 -0.02 -13.87
C ARG A 168 -2.22 0.00 -14.90
N SER A 169 -1.29 0.95 -14.79
CA SER A 169 -0.12 1.06 -15.68
C SER A 169 1.04 0.12 -15.29
N ILE A 170 1.03 -0.43 -14.07
CA ILE A 170 2.02 -1.43 -13.64
C ILE A 170 1.80 -2.72 -14.42
N LEU A 171 2.91 -3.43 -14.71
CA LEU A 171 2.87 -4.74 -15.35
C LEU A 171 1.93 -5.70 -14.60
N PRO A 172 1.16 -6.53 -15.32
CA PRO A 172 0.30 -7.54 -14.71
C PRO A 172 1.06 -8.42 -13.72
N PHE A 173 0.34 -8.98 -12.74
CA PHE A 173 0.94 -9.76 -11.65
C PHE A 173 1.95 -10.81 -12.15
N ASP A 174 1.63 -11.58 -13.19
CA ASP A 174 2.49 -12.66 -13.67
C ASP A 174 3.71 -12.17 -14.47
N GLU A 175 3.64 -10.95 -15.01
CA GLU A 175 4.69 -10.32 -15.80
C GLU A 175 5.62 -9.44 -14.96
N LEU A 176 5.10 -8.89 -13.86
CA LEU A 176 5.87 -8.11 -12.89
C LEU A 176 7.03 -8.97 -12.38
N CYS A 177 8.26 -8.46 -12.58
CA CYS A 177 9.57 -9.08 -12.33
C CYS A 177 10.27 -9.78 -13.53
N HIS A 178 9.69 -9.80 -14.73
CA HIS A 178 10.44 -10.18 -15.92
C HIS A 178 11.33 -9.00 -16.37
N PRO A 179 12.66 -9.17 -16.47
CA PRO A 179 13.46 -8.22 -17.23
C PRO A 179 12.99 -8.29 -18.69
N GLY A 180 12.53 -7.16 -19.22
CA GLY A 180 12.39 -6.98 -20.67
C GLY A 180 13.73 -6.99 -21.37
#